data_AF-A0AAD5AGY0-F1
#
_entry.id   AF-A0AAD5AGY0-F1
#
_cell.length_a   1.000
_cell.length_b   1.000
_cell.length_c   1.000
_cell.angle_alpha   90.00
_cell.angle_beta   90.00
_cell.angle_gamma   90.00
#
_symmetry.space_group_name_H-M   'P 1'
#
loop_
_entity.id
_entity.type
_entity.pdbx_description
1 polymer ?
#
loop_
_entity_poly.entity_id
_entity_poly.type
_entity_poly.pdbx_seq_one_letter_code
_entity_poly.pdbx_strand_id
1 'polypeptide(L)'
;LGRGVVALEHIETSTFVVECHGILSQRKHVEDIQNNYLFDFTRNGTCYCIDASQEDGTLGRLVNDDHRNPNCKVRTIIVEGRPHLCITYSYGDSSWPW
;
A
#
# COMPACT_ATOMS: atom_id res chain seq x y z
N LEU A 1 -12.92 9.30 -14.12
CA LEU A 1 -12.58 10.33 -13.10
C LEU A 1 -12.75 9.70 -11.73
N GLY A 2 -11.77 9.84 -10.85
CA GLY A 2 -11.73 9.21 -9.53
C GLY A 2 -11.14 10.14 -8.48
N ARG A 3 -10.96 9.64 -7.25
CA ARG A 3 -10.26 10.35 -6.16
C ARG A 3 -8.75 10.12 -6.25
N GLY A 4 -7.99 10.93 -5.53
CA GLY A 4 -6.54 10.78 -5.39
C GLY A 4 -6.04 11.52 -4.16
N VAL A 5 -4.82 11.22 -3.76
CA VAL A 5 -4.13 11.88 -2.65
C VAL A 5 -3.01 12.75 -3.22
N VAL A 6 -2.88 13.96 -2.71
CA VAL A 6 -1.83 14.91 -3.09
C VAL A 6 -1.15 15.40 -1.82
N ALA A 7 0.18 15.43 -1.82
CA ALA A 7 0.95 16.02 -0.74
C ALA A 7 0.82 17.55 -0.79
N LEU A 8 0.57 18.17 0.37
CA LEU A 8 0.48 19.63 0.49
C LEU A 8 1.84 20.27 0.82
N GLU A 9 2.81 19.45 1.23
CA GLU A 9 4.14 19.85 1.66
C GLU A 9 5.20 18.89 1.10
N HIS A 10 6.47 19.29 1.21
CA HIS A 10 7.60 18.45 0.83
C HIS A 10 7.69 17.21 1.74
N ILE A 11 8.01 16.06 1.14
CA ILE A 11 8.23 14.80 1.87
C ILE A 11 9.66 14.35 1.60
N GLU A 12 10.44 14.14 2.66
CA GLU A 12 11.81 13.65 2.53
C GLU A 12 11.84 12.18 2.04
N THR A 13 12.87 11.82 1.28
CA THR A 13 13.08 10.43 0.81
C THR A 13 13.12 9.44 1.97
N SER A 14 12.52 8.27 1.77
CA SER A 14 12.35 7.19 2.77
C SER A 14 11.42 7.52 3.94
N THR A 15 10.70 8.65 3.91
CA THR A 15 9.70 8.99 4.92
C THR A 15 8.44 8.14 4.76
N PHE A 16 7.87 7.72 5.89
CA PHE A 16 6.54 7.11 5.92
C PHE A 16 5.48 8.13 5.47
N VAL A 17 4.63 7.74 4.54
CA VAL A 17 3.57 8.60 3.99
C VAL A 17 2.22 8.21 4.55
N VAL A 18 1.82 6.96 4.32
CA VAL A 18 0.50 6.46 4.71
C VAL A 18 0.50 4.94 4.81
N GLU A 19 -0.37 4.40 5.65
CA GLU A 19 -0.66 2.97 5.68
C GLU A 19 -1.83 2.64 4.74
N CYS A 20 -1.73 1.55 3.99
CA CYS A 20 -2.90 0.91 3.40
C CYS A 20 -3.71 0.25 4.52
N HIS A 21 -4.50 1.05 5.24
CA HIS A 21 -5.30 0.59 6.37
C HIS A 21 -6.53 -0.22 5.90
N GLY A 22 -6.89 -1.24 6.68
CA GLY A 22 -8.06 -2.09 6.41
C GLY A 22 -8.08 -3.35 7.26
N ILE A 23 -8.99 -4.27 6.90
CA ILE A 23 -9.13 -5.56 7.58
C ILE A 23 -8.07 -6.52 7.04
N LEU A 24 -7.11 -6.87 7.89
CA LEU A 24 -6.08 -7.85 7.58
C LEU A 24 -6.64 -9.27 7.70
N SER A 25 -6.45 -10.07 6.66
CA SER A 25 -6.78 -11.49 6.65
C SER A 25 -5.65 -12.31 6.02
N GLN A 26 -5.48 -13.55 6.48
CA GLN A 26 -4.60 -14.52 5.83
C GLN A 26 -5.43 -15.25 4.76
N ARG A 27 -4.94 -15.28 3.52
CA ARG A 27 -5.65 -15.94 2.40
C ARG A 27 -4.87 -17.17 1.94
N LYS A 28 -5.60 -18.23 1.58
CA LYS A 28 -5.05 -19.26 0.68
C LYS A 28 -5.07 -18.65 -0.71
N HIS A 29 -3.96 -18.66 -1.44
CA HIS A 29 -3.80 -18.14 -2.81
C HIS A 29 -5.16 -18.05 -3.55
N VAL A 30 -5.77 -16.86 -3.58
CA VAL A 30 -7.07 -16.66 -4.25
C VAL A 30 -6.76 -16.11 -5.64
N GLU A 31 -7.46 -16.62 -6.64
CA GLU A 31 -7.46 -16.09 -8.00
C GLU A 31 -7.80 -14.59 -7.98
N ASP A 32 -7.23 -13.82 -8.92
CA ASP A 32 -7.33 -12.36 -9.00
C ASP A 32 -8.77 -11.84 -8.87
N ILE A 33 -9.17 -11.48 -7.64
CA ILE A 33 -10.37 -10.69 -7.43
C ILE A 33 -9.97 -9.25 -7.74
N GLN A 34 -10.28 -8.79 -8.95
CA GLN A 34 -10.14 -7.37 -9.32
C GLN A 34 -11.09 -6.50 -8.48
N ASN A 35 -10.62 -6.10 -7.31
CA ASN A 35 -11.24 -5.08 -6.47
C ASN A 35 -10.18 -4.04 -6.14
N ASN A 36 -10.47 -2.78 -6.48
CA ASN A 36 -9.55 -1.65 -6.37
C ASN A 36 -9.13 -1.31 -4.91
N TYR A 37 -9.69 -1.98 -3.91
CA TYR A 37 -9.39 -1.76 -2.49
C TYR A 37 -8.92 -3.02 -1.75
N LEU A 38 -8.55 -4.08 -2.49
CA LEU A 38 -7.89 -5.25 -1.93
C LEU A 38 -6.39 -5.18 -2.21
N PHE A 39 -5.59 -5.28 -1.16
CA PHE A 39 -4.13 -5.26 -1.26
C PHE A 39 -3.56 -6.60 -0.81
N ASP A 40 -3.24 -7.44 -1.77
CA ASP A 40 -2.58 -8.71 -1.52
C ASP A 40 -1.06 -8.53 -1.40
N PHE A 41 -0.45 -9.20 -0.42
CA PHE A 41 1.00 -9.20 -0.24
C PHE A 41 1.47 -10.51 0.39
N THR A 42 2.69 -10.92 0.04
CA THR A 42 3.30 -12.13 0.58
C THR A 42 4.37 -11.77 1.59
N ARG A 43 4.32 -12.41 2.75
CA ARG A 43 5.37 -12.30 3.77
C ARG A 43 5.74 -13.67 4.31
N ASN A 44 7.04 -13.99 4.25
CA ASN A 44 7.59 -15.27 4.72
C ASN A 44 6.82 -16.49 4.17
N GLY A 45 6.48 -16.47 2.88
CA GLY A 45 5.71 -17.53 2.21
C GLY A 45 4.22 -17.58 2.57
N THR A 46 3.73 -16.66 3.40
CA THR A 46 2.31 -16.54 3.73
C THR A 46 1.67 -15.40 2.94
N CYS A 47 0.54 -15.68 2.28
CA CYS A 47 -0.27 -14.68 1.59
C CYS A 47 -1.22 -13.98 2.56
N TYR A 48 -1.20 -12.67 2.55
CA TYR A 48 -2.07 -11.78 3.31
C TYR A 48 -2.85 -10.89 2.35
N CYS A 49 -4.00 -10.42 2.82
CA CYS A 49 -4.82 -9.43 2.13
C CYS A 49 -5.27 -8.37 3.13
N ILE A 50 -5.17 -7.10 2.73
CA ILE A 50 -5.84 -6.00 3.41
C ILE A 50 -7.08 -5.64 2.60
N ASP A 51 -8.25 -5.74 3.23
CA ASP A 51 -9.50 -5.25 2.68
C ASP A 51 -9.79 -3.83 3.17
N ALA A 52 -9.63 -2.85 2.29
CA ALA A 52 -9.90 -1.45 2.53
C ALA A 52 -11.20 -0.99 1.83
N SER A 53 -12.12 -1.90 1.54
CA SER A 53 -13.36 -1.58 0.80
C SER A 53 -14.28 -0.64 1.58
N GLN A 54 -14.25 -0.71 2.92
CA GLN A 54 -15.03 0.17 3.79
C GLN A 54 -14.49 1.60 3.76
N GLU A 55 -15.37 2.59 3.58
CA GLU A 55 -15.01 3.99 3.80
C GLU A 55 -14.83 4.22 5.32
N ASP A 56 -13.59 4.43 5.75
CA ASP A 56 -13.20 4.65 7.15
C ASP A 56 -12.48 6.00 7.36
N GLY A 57 -12.38 6.82 6.30
CA GLY A 57 -11.69 8.11 6.32
C GLY A 57 -10.17 8.01 6.14
N THR A 58 -9.60 6.82 5.99
CA THR A 58 -8.17 6.65 5.76
C THR A 58 -7.78 6.98 4.32
N LEU A 59 -6.56 7.50 4.14
CA LEU A 59 -6.08 7.97 2.84
C LEU A 59 -5.41 6.88 2.00
N GLY A 60 -4.88 5.81 2.61
CA GLY A 60 -4.10 4.79 1.91
C GLY A 60 -4.87 4.13 0.76
N ARG A 61 -6.16 3.86 0.97
CA ARG A 61 -7.06 3.31 -0.05
C ARG A 61 -7.34 4.24 -1.24
N LEU A 62 -6.94 5.51 -1.15
CA LEU A 62 -7.11 6.52 -2.20
C LEU A 62 -5.81 6.84 -2.95
N VAL A 63 -4.69 6.21 -2.57
CA VAL A 63 -3.43 6.36 -3.29
C VAL A 63 -3.54 5.63 -4.63
N ASN A 64 -3.32 6.37 -5.71
CA ASN A 64 -3.42 5.84 -7.07
C ASN A 64 -2.13 5.15 -7.49
N ASP A 65 -2.26 4.16 -8.38
CA ASP A 65 -1.13 3.51 -9.03
C ASP A 65 -0.63 4.35 -10.23
N ASP A 66 0.66 4.70 -10.20
CA ASP A 66 1.38 5.23 -11.36
C ASP A 66 2.51 4.26 -11.72
N HIS A 67 2.21 3.32 -12.61
CA HIS A 67 3.15 2.32 -13.11
C HIS A 67 4.32 2.91 -13.93
N ARG A 68 4.31 4.20 -14.26
CA ARG A 68 5.35 4.84 -15.10
C ARG A 68 6.33 5.65 -14.27
N ASN A 69 5.82 6.48 -13.37
CA ASN A 69 6.65 7.40 -12.57
C ASN A 69 6.19 7.45 -11.09
N PRO A 70 6.24 6.34 -10.35
CA PRO A 70 5.84 6.32 -8.96
C PRO A 70 6.81 7.17 -8.12
N ASN A 71 6.25 7.96 -7.21
CA ASN A 71 7.02 8.73 -6.23
C ASN A 71 7.07 8.04 -4.85
N CYS A 72 6.44 6.88 -4.72
CA CYS A 72 6.35 6.11 -3.50
C CYS A 72 6.63 4.62 -3.74
N LYS A 73 7.03 3.92 -2.68
CA LYS A 73 7.21 2.47 -2.62
C LYS A 73 6.33 1.87 -1.53
N VAL A 74 5.73 0.72 -1.81
CA VAL A 74 5.03 -0.09 -0.83
C VAL A 74 6.05 -0.94 -0.06
N ARG A 75 5.92 -1.01 1.26
CA ARG A 75 6.76 -1.79 2.16
C ARG A 75 5.90 -2.51 3.19
N THR A 76 6.27 -3.74 3.52
CA THR A 76 5.64 -4.45 4.64
C THR A 76 6.49 -4.31 5.91
N ILE A 77 5.95 -3.71 6.97
CA ILE A 77 6.59 -3.61 8.29
C ILE A 77 5.87 -4.50 9.32
N ILE A 78 6.55 -4.84 10.42
CA ILE A 78 5.92 -5.54 11.55
C ILE A 78 5.85 -4.59 12.73
N VAL A 79 4.66 -4.46 13.28
CA VAL A 79 4.41 -3.75 14.53
C VAL A 79 3.68 -4.72 15.43
N GLU A 80 4.22 -4.99 16.62
CA GLU A 80 3.60 -5.88 17.61
C GLU A 80 3.24 -7.29 17.07
N GLY A 81 4.04 -7.81 16.14
CA GLY A 81 3.81 -9.12 15.53
C GLY A 81 2.76 -9.13 14.40
N ARG A 82 2.13 -8.00 14.11
CA ARG A 82 1.17 -7.84 13.00
C ARG A 82 1.85 -7.23 11.78
N PRO A 83 1.61 -7.73 10.55
CA PRO A 83 2.10 -7.09 9.34
C PRO A 83 1.25 -5.88 8.96
N HIS A 84 1.92 -4.80 8.55
CA HIS A 84 1.33 -3.56 8.05
C HIS A 84 1.89 -3.25 6.67
N LEU A 85 1.02 -2.86 5.75
CA LEU A 85 1.40 -2.45 4.40
C LEU A 85 1.47 -0.92 4.35
N CYS A 86 2.67 -0.39 4.22
CA CYS A 86 2.95 1.04 4.34
C CYS A 86 3.53 1.59 3.04
N ILE A 87 3.19 2.83 2.73
CA ILE A 87 3.70 3.57 1.60
C ILE A 87 4.77 4.53 2.12
N THR A 88 5.96 4.47 1.53
CA THR A 88 7.09 5.37 1.84
C THR A 88 7.45 6.18 0.62
N TYR A 89 7.80 7.46 0.80
CA TYR A 89 8.24 8.31 -0.29
C TYR A 89 9.61 7.85 -0.81
N SER A 90 9.79 7.80 -2.13
CA SER A 90 10.98 7.25 -2.77
C SER A 90 11.30 7.90 -4.12
N TYR A 91 10.84 9.12 -4.34
CA TYR A 91 11.09 9.81 -5.61
C TYR A 91 12.59 9.95 -5.87
N GLY A 92 13.04 9.57 -7.08
CA GLY A 92 14.45 9.57 -7.47
C GLY A 92 15.26 8.35 -7.04
N ASP A 93 14.67 7.44 -6.27
CA ASP A 93 15.35 6.23 -5.79
C ASP A 93 15.12 5.09 -6.80
N SER A 94 15.98 5.03 -7.82
CA SER A 94 15.92 4.22 -9.05
C SER A 94 15.95 2.69 -8.86
N SER A 95 15.85 2.19 -7.63
CA SER A 95 15.66 0.77 -7.38
C SER A 95 14.19 0.39 -7.61
N TRP A 96 13.88 0.02 -8.83
CA TRP A 96 12.64 -0.63 -9.19
C TRP A 96 12.70 -2.14 -8.92
N PRO A 97 11.76 -2.71 -8.14
CA PRO A 97 11.65 -4.15 -7.97
C PRO A 97 10.18 -4.59 -8.13
N TRP A 98 9.70 -4.66 -9.37
CA TRP A 98 8.75 -5.70 -9.78
C TRP A 98 9.53 -6.95 -10.17
#